data_AF-A0A7C8B3R2-F1
#
_entry.id   AF-A0A7C8B3R2-F1
#
_cell.length_a   1.000
_cell.length_b   1.000
_cell.length_c   1.000
_cell.angle_alpha   90.00
_cell.angle_beta   90.00
_cell.angle_gamma   90.00
#
_symmetry.space_group_name_H-M   'P 1'
#
loop_
_entity.id
_entity.type
_entity.pdbx_description
1 polymer ?
#
loop_
_entity_poly.entity_id
_entity_poly.type
_entity_poly.pdbx_seq_one_letter_code
_entity_poly.pdbx_strand_id
1 'polypeptide(L)'
;MSITTFDKNMSAVAFAEAGEHDTARRILGENAKKQYGKAPAPAAKSKPYLKTIIFGTISLSAYYMLFTNEKLVTDTFTMGGWHWIYPVGAAFFFSFTHGAFASNLLSTLGIEAKK
;
A
#
# COMPACT_ATOMS: atom_id res chain seq x y z
N MET A 1 -9.96 34.88 4.51
CA MET A 1 -8.84 34.37 5.33
C MET A 1 -9.29 33.10 6.03
N SER A 2 -8.68 31.94 5.76
CA SER A 2 -9.02 30.69 6.45
C SER A 2 -8.28 30.64 7.80
N ILE A 3 -9.02 30.77 8.90
CA ILE A 3 -8.45 30.64 10.25
C ILE A 3 -7.99 29.20 10.44
N THR A 4 -6.68 29.02 10.71
CA THR A 4 -6.08 27.69 10.87
C THR A 4 -6.54 27.02 12.17
N THR A 5 -6.38 25.71 12.28
CA THR A 5 -6.67 24.98 13.53
C THR A 5 -5.79 25.50 14.67
N PHE A 6 -4.58 25.95 14.36
CA PHE A 6 -3.64 26.48 15.35
C PHE A 6 -4.12 27.82 15.93
N ASP A 7 -4.54 28.77 15.10
CA ASP A 7 -5.12 30.06 15.54
C ASP A 7 -6.33 29.86 16.46
N LYS A 8 -7.20 28.90 16.13
CA LYS A 8 -8.38 28.59 16.94
C LYS A 8 -8.00 27.99 18.29
N ASN A 9 -7.02 27.10 18.33
CA ASN A 9 -6.55 26.50 19.57
C ASN A 9 -5.90 27.55 20.48
N MET A 10 -5.08 28.45 19.92
CA MET A 10 -4.51 29.57 20.67
C MET A 10 -5.61 30.49 21.23
N SER A 11 -6.61 30.83 20.41
CA SER A 11 -7.74 31.63 20.89
C SER A 11 -8.50 30.95 22.03
N ALA A 12 -8.76 29.64 21.93
CA ALA A 12 -9.44 28.88 22.97
C ALA A 12 -8.64 28.83 24.28
N VAL A 13 -7.30 28.73 24.19
CA VAL A 13 -6.42 28.78 25.37
C VAL A 13 -6.46 30.16 26.02
N ALA A 14 -6.43 31.23 25.22
CA ALA A 14 -6.52 32.60 25.74
C ALA A 14 -7.86 32.88 26.44
N PHE A 15 -8.99 32.38 25.92
CA PHE A 15 -10.27 32.50 26.63
C PHE A 15 -10.31 31.66 27.92
N ALA A 16 -9.65 30.50 27.92
CA ALA A 16 -9.55 29.68 29.13
C ALA A 16 -8.66 30.36 30.20
N GLU A 17 -7.59 31.04 29.80
CA GLU A 17 -6.70 31.76 30.72
C GLU A 17 -7.35 33.02 31.30
N ALA A 18 -8.22 33.66 30.53
CA ALA A 18 -9.03 34.80 30.98
C ALA A 18 -10.22 34.41 31.90
N GLY A 19 -10.40 33.12 32.20
CA GLY A 19 -11.48 32.60 33.04
C GLY A 19 -12.81 32.38 32.32
N GLU A 20 -12.88 32.66 31.01
CA GLU A 20 -14.04 32.40 30.15
C GLU A 20 -14.06 30.95 29.63
N HIS A 21 -14.20 30.01 30.56
CA HIS A 21 -14.15 28.58 30.26
C HIS A 21 -15.29 28.09 29.35
N ASP A 22 -16.48 28.73 29.40
CA ASP A 22 -17.62 28.37 28.55
C ASP A 22 -17.37 28.74 27.07
N THR A 23 -16.77 29.91 26.83
CA THR A 23 -16.39 30.38 25.50
C THR A 23 -15.31 29.48 24.90
N ALA A 24 -14.27 29.15 25.69
CA ALA A 24 -13.21 28.23 25.28
C ALA A 24 -13.75 26.84 24.91
N ARG A 25 -14.66 26.28 25.72
CA ARG A 25 -15.32 25.00 25.42
C ARG A 25 -16.15 25.05 24.14
N ARG A 26 -16.79 26.18 23.85
CA ARG A 26 -17.59 26.33 22.62
C ARG A 26 -16.71 26.39 21.37
N ILE A 27 -15.57 27.09 21.42
CA ILE A 27 -14.60 27.18 20.32
C ILE A 27 -13.98 25.80 20.03
N LEU A 28 -13.67 25.01 21.07
CA LEU A 28 -13.18 23.64 20.93
C LEU A 28 -14.28 22.65 20.51
N GLY A 29 -15.49 22.78 21.05
CA GLY A 29 -16.64 21.94 20.74
C GLY A 29 -17.15 22.10 19.31
N GLU A 30 -17.09 23.32 18.75
CA GLU A 30 -17.40 23.57 17.34
C GLU A 30 -16.42 22.84 16.40
N ASN A 31 -15.14 22.75 16.80
CA ASN A 31 -14.12 21.98 16.07
C ASN A 31 -14.36 20.46 16.16
N ALA A 32 -14.77 19.94 17.33
CA ALA A 32 -15.11 18.52 17.46
C ALA A 32 -16.26 18.11 16.52
N LYS A 33 -17.29 18.96 16.40
CA LYS A 33 -18.41 18.74 15.47
C LYS A 33 -17.99 18.86 13.99
N LYS A 34 -17.10 19.82 13.66
CA LYS A 34 -16.56 19.98 12.29
C LYS A 34 -15.55 18.90 11.89
N GLN A 35 -14.74 18.38 12.82
CA GLN A 35 -13.86 17.23 12.58
C GLN A 35 -14.66 15.95 12.41
N TYR A 36 -15.77 15.78 13.14
CA TYR A 36 -16.69 14.64 12.96
C TYR A 36 -17.46 14.70 11.64
N GLY A 37 -17.76 15.90 11.12
CA GLY A 37 -18.32 16.11 9.77
C GLY A 37 -17.30 15.94 8.63
N LYS A 38 -16.02 15.75 8.98
CA LYS A 38 -14.92 15.51 8.03
C LYS A 38 -14.11 14.29 8.48
N ALA A 39 -14.80 13.21 8.87
CA ALA A 39 -14.24 11.90 8.61
C ALA A 39 -13.95 11.86 7.09
N PRO A 40 -12.72 11.57 6.64
CA PRO A 40 -12.54 11.27 5.24
C PRO A 40 -13.52 10.14 4.94
N ALA A 41 -14.48 10.38 4.04
CA ALA A 41 -15.25 9.30 3.44
C ALA A 41 -14.23 8.19 3.16
N PRO A 42 -14.44 6.94 3.63
CA PRO A 42 -13.44 5.90 3.51
C PRO A 42 -13.04 5.90 2.05
N ALA A 43 -11.82 6.38 1.76
CA ALA A 43 -11.32 6.55 0.42
C ALA A 43 -11.59 5.20 -0.24
N ALA A 44 -12.48 5.18 -1.24
CA ALA A 44 -13.06 3.97 -1.77
C ALA A 44 -11.91 2.99 -1.97
N LYS A 45 -11.80 2.02 -1.04
CA LYS A 45 -10.59 1.20 -0.91
C LYS A 45 -10.68 0.29 -2.12
N SER A 46 -10.04 0.71 -3.20
CA SER A 46 -10.08 0.01 -4.48
C SER A 46 -9.57 -1.38 -4.18
N LYS A 47 -10.50 -2.32 -4.25
CA LYS A 47 -10.26 -3.68 -3.84
C LYS A 47 -9.09 -4.19 -4.70
N PRO A 48 -7.98 -4.69 -4.13
CA PRO A 48 -6.74 -4.97 -4.86
C PRO A 48 -6.84 -6.20 -5.80
N TYR A 49 -8.05 -6.55 -6.24
CA TYR A 49 -8.34 -7.59 -7.23
C TYR A 49 -7.63 -7.34 -8.55
N LEU A 50 -7.63 -6.08 -9.02
CA LEU A 50 -7.01 -5.75 -10.30
C LEU A 50 -5.49 -5.91 -10.25
N LYS A 51 -4.84 -5.53 -9.14
CA LYS A 51 -3.40 -5.71 -8.95
C LYS A 51 -3.04 -7.20 -8.91
N THR A 52 -3.86 -8.02 -8.24
CA THR A 52 -3.63 -9.47 -8.13
C THR A 52 -3.75 -10.19 -9.47
N ILE A 53 -4.76 -9.85 -10.26
CA ILE A 53 -4.94 -10.44 -11.59
C ILE A 53 -3.77 -10.03 -12.49
N ILE A 54 -3.37 -8.75 -12.49
CA ILE A 54 -2.23 -8.29 -13.31
C ILE A 54 -0.93 -8.99 -12.92
N PHE A 55 -0.59 -9.04 -11.63
CA PHE A 55 0.62 -9.73 -11.16
C PHE A 55 0.55 -11.24 -11.37
N GLY A 56 -0.63 -11.85 -11.24
CA GLY A 56 -0.86 -13.27 -11.54
C GLY A 56 -0.70 -13.60 -13.01
N THR A 57 -1.29 -12.81 -13.91
CA THR A 57 -1.13 -12.98 -15.36
C THR A 57 0.31 -12.76 -15.78
N ILE A 58 1.03 -11.79 -15.20
CA ILE A 58 2.46 -11.57 -15.45
C ILE A 58 3.29 -12.75 -14.97
N SER A 59 3.06 -13.24 -13.75
CA SER A 59 3.77 -14.41 -13.22
C SER A 59 3.51 -15.67 -14.05
N LEU A 60 2.27 -15.88 -14.51
CA LEU A 60 1.88 -17.03 -15.31
C LEU A 60 2.48 -16.96 -16.72
N SER A 61 2.46 -15.77 -17.33
CA SER A 61 3.07 -15.53 -18.64
C SER A 61 4.58 -15.71 -18.59
N ALA A 62 5.24 -15.26 -17.51
CA ALA A 62 6.67 -15.48 -17.29
C ALA A 62 7.02 -16.97 -17.12
N TYR A 63 6.21 -17.73 -16.36
CA TYR A 63 6.33 -19.20 -16.28
C TYR A 63 6.18 -19.83 -17.67
N TYR A 64 5.13 -19.46 -18.39
CA TYR A 64 4.83 -20.03 -19.70
C TYR A 64 5.96 -19.78 -20.70
N MET A 65 6.51 -18.57 -20.72
CA MET A 65 7.60 -18.19 -21.64
C MET A 65 8.92 -18.88 -21.29
N LEU A 66 9.19 -19.11 -19.99
CA LEU A 66 10.34 -19.90 -19.52
C LEU A 66 10.22 -21.36 -19.99
N PHE A 67 9.06 -22.00 -19.77
CA PHE A 67 8.84 -23.40 -20.11
C PHE A 67 8.71 -23.65 -21.62
N THR A 68 8.22 -22.67 -22.39
CA THR A 68 8.18 -22.79 -23.86
C THR A 68 9.58 -22.80 -24.46
N ASN A 69 10.55 -22.15 -23.80
CA ASN A 69 11.95 -22.10 -24.22
C ASN A 69 12.84 -23.03 -23.38
N GLU A 70 12.27 -24.06 -22.75
CA GLU A 70 12.97 -24.97 -21.84
C GLU A 70 14.25 -25.55 -22.46
N LYS A 71 14.22 -25.96 -23.74
CA LYS A 71 15.42 -26.44 -24.44
C LYS A 71 16.55 -25.40 -24.48
N LEU A 72 16.25 -24.13 -24.74
CA LEU A 72 17.26 -23.06 -24.78
C LEU A 72 17.75 -22.75 -23.36
N VAL A 73 16.85 -22.75 -22.38
CA VAL A 73 17.18 -22.50 -20.97
C VAL A 73 18.09 -23.61 -20.45
N THR A 74 17.74 -24.89 -20.64
CA THR A 74 18.56 -26.02 -20.18
C THR A 74 19.92 -26.06 -20.87
N ASP A 75 19.99 -25.81 -22.18
CA ASP A 75 21.26 -25.78 -22.91
C ASP A 75 22.15 -24.63 -22.42
N THR A 76 21.58 -23.43 -22.24
CA THR A 76 22.33 -22.27 -21.72
C THR A 76 22.71 -22.43 -20.24
N PHE A 77 21.88 -23.10 -19.44
CA PHE A 77 22.10 -23.27 -17.99
C PHE A 77 23.08 -24.40 -17.68
N THR A 78 23.25 -25.36 -18.60
CA THR A 78 24.16 -26.51 -18.44
C THR A 78 25.51 -26.30 -19.13
N MET A 79 25.64 -25.32 -20.02
CA MET A 79 26.94 -24.84 -20.51
C MET A 79 27.74 -24.21 -19.36
N GLY A 80 28.62 -25.00 -18.73
CA GLY A 80 29.53 -24.50 -17.68
C GLY A 80 30.32 -23.26 -18.12
N GLY A 81 30.69 -22.40 -17.17
CA GLY A 81 31.36 -21.12 -17.42
C GLY A 81 30.60 -19.94 -16.81
N TRP A 82 30.57 -18.79 -17.49
CA TRP A 82 29.86 -17.58 -17.02
C TRP A 82 28.33 -17.73 -16.99
N HIS A 83 27.80 -18.80 -17.58
CA HIS A 83 26.38 -19.04 -17.70
C HIS A 83 25.68 -19.41 -16.37
N TRP A 84 26.43 -19.63 -15.27
CA TRP A 84 25.85 -19.80 -13.93
C TRP A 84 24.95 -18.64 -13.49
N ILE A 85 25.17 -17.45 -14.07
CA ILE A 85 24.38 -16.26 -13.76
C ILE A 85 22.94 -16.37 -14.26
N TYR A 86 22.68 -17.16 -15.30
CA TYR A 86 21.34 -17.35 -15.85
C TYR A 86 20.40 -18.11 -14.88
N PRO A 87 20.76 -19.28 -14.31
CA PRO A 87 19.94 -19.95 -13.31
C PRO A 87 19.77 -19.13 -12.03
N VAL A 88 20.81 -18.43 -11.58
CA VAL A 88 20.71 -17.58 -10.38
C VAL A 88 19.78 -16.38 -10.63
N GLY A 89 19.95 -15.69 -11.76
CA GLY A 89 19.08 -14.57 -12.14
C GLY A 89 17.63 -14.99 -12.35
N ALA A 90 17.41 -16.14 -13.00
CA ALA A 90 16.09 -16.72 -13.17
C ALA A 90 15.44 -17.05 -11.83
N ALA A 91 16.17 -17.69 -10.90
CA ALA A 91 15.66 -17.99 -9.56
C ALA A 91 15.26 -16.73 -8.77
N PHE A 92 16.06 -15.65 -8.86
CA PHE A 92 15.74 -14.36 -8.24
C PHE A 92 14.51 -13.70 -8.88
N PHE A 93 14.45 -13.65 -10.21
CA PHE A 93 13.32 -13.10 -10.94
C PHE A 93 12.03 -13.86 -10.62
N PHE A 94 12.12 -15.20 -10.55
CA PHE A 94 11.00 -16.06 -10.19
C PHE A 94 10.52 -15.80 -8.77
N SER A 95 11.46 -15.74 -7.83
CA SER A 95 11.16 -15.49 -6.41
C SER A 95 10.50 -14.13 -6.20
N PHE A 96 10.97 -13.09 -6.91
CA PHE A 96 10.41 -11.75 -6.81
C PHE A 96 9.00 -11.70 -7.42
N THR A 97 8.83 -12.19 -8.65
CA THR A 97 7.55 -12.17 -9.35
C THR A 97 6.49 -13.01 -8.62
N HIS A 98 6.86 -14.21 -8.17
CA HIS A 98 5.95 -15.09 -7.43
C HIS A 98 5.64 -14.55 -6.02
N GLY A 99 6.61 -13.95 -5.34
CA GLY A 99 6.39 -13.31 -4.03
C GLY A 99 5.45 -12.11 -4.12
N ALA A 100 5.61 -11.26 -5.14
CA ALA A 100 4.69 -10.14 -5.40
C ALA A 100 3.28 -10.64 -5.75
N PHE A 101 3.16 -11.74 -6.50
CA PHE A 101 1.88 -12.38 -6.75
C PHE A 101 1.24 -12.93 -5.46
N ALA A 102 1.98 -13.68 -4.64
CA ALA A 102 1.48 -14.25 -3.39
C ALA A 102 0.97 -13.17 -2.43
N SER A 103 1.70 -12.07 -2.28
CA SER A 103 1.30 -10.93 -1.44
C SER A 103 -0.03 -10.30 -1.91
N ASN A 104 -0.18 -10.08 -3.22
CA ASN A 104 -1.44 -9.58 -3.78
C ASN A 104 -2.57 -10.61 -3.68
N LEU A 105 -2.27 -11.91 -3.82
CA LEU A 105 -3.25 -12.99 -3.69
C LEU A 105 -3.79 -13.11 -2.25
N LEU A 106 -2.93 -13.02 -1.24
CA LEU A 106 -3.36 -12.96 0.17
C LEU A 106 -4.20 -11.70 0.44
N SER A 107 -3.82 -10.57 -0.15
CA SER A 107 -4.57 -9.30 -0.07
C SER A 107 -5.98 -9.40 -0.65
N THR A 108 -6.18 -10.23 -1.67
CA THR A 108 -7.50 -10.44 -2.31
C THR A 108 -8.34 -11.52 -1.66
N LEU A 109 -7.71 -12.54 -1.08
CA LEU A 109 -8.39 -13.50 -0.20
C LEU A 109 -8.82 -12.88 1.13
N GLY A 110 -8.31 -11.69 1.47
CA GLY A 110 -8.67 -10.99 2.71
C GLY A 110 -7.99 -11.55 3.96
N ILE A 111 -6.96 -12.39 3.79
CA ILE A 111 -6.14 -12.97 4.88
C ILE A 111 -4.91 -12.08 5.13
N GLU A 112 -4.92 -10.84 4.66
CA GLU A 112 -3.84 -9.90 4.92
C GLU A 112 -3.86 -9.51 6.41
N ALA A 113 -2.80 -9.88 7.14
CA ALA A 113 -2.70 -9.60 8.56
C ALA A 113 -2.77 -8.08 8.81
N LYS A 114 -3.58 -7.70 9.79
CA LYS A 114 -3.70 -6.31 10.26
C LYS A 114 -2.33 -5.80 10.69
N LYS A 115 -1.87 -4.73 10.05
CA LYS A 115 -0.64 -4.02 10.39
C LYS A 115 -0.71 -3.39 11.78
#